data_AF-A0A930X7F7-F1
#
_entry.id   AF-A0A930X7F7-F1
#
_cell.length_a   1.000
_cell.length_b   1.000
_cell.length_c   1.000
_cell.angle_alpha   90.00
_cell.angle_beta   90.00
_cell.angle_gamma   90.00
#
_symmetry.space_group_name_H-M   'P 1'
#
loop_
_entity.id
_entity.type
_entity.pdbx_description
1 polymer ?
#
loop_
_entity_poly.entity_id
_entity_poly.type
_entity_poly.pdbx_seq_one_letter_code
_entity_poly.pdbx_strand_id
1 'polypeptide(L)'
;MFKPLPLIALTCAGLSLQACWVPQVIQGVRPDIFPSAAPEISPSANRSLESKQIALATEMIHVARSSGQLLVLSTELASHRQNLENHLYYTVKNAGDLSQWYFDGSQYTHYDTRNGARYTLALRDRSGQPYPAEGQGFDLLGFGSYGPEPLPARRFPESVNRYQLSLQQSGIPFSSQLNLVLQGEWPTQIPLRGGFQTRLSGQGQQTNHPDFQDLTLQFNGLSQSDQSQLSGQLAFSANIEGKVYNGFGQINAGGFLNTVHLEQNGITFLQIVRESDRWDVLREGQVVASTR
;
A
#
# COMPACT_ATOMS: atom_id res chain seq x y z
N MET A 1 70.32 -48.21 17.01
CA MET A 1 69.80 -47.61 15.78
C MET A 1 70.21 -46.14 15.74
N PHE A 2 71.38 -45.90 15.15
CA PHE A 2 71.83 -44.65 14.55
C PHE A 2 70.99 -44.43 13.25
N LYS A 3 70.84 -43.30 12.55
CA LYS A 3 71.38 -41.93 12.53
C LYS A 3 70.58 -41.15 11.43
N PRO A 4 70.92 -39.89 11.05
CA PRO A 4 69.96 -38.86 10.65
C PRO A 4 69.89 -38.59 9.13
N LEU A 5 69.03 -37.61 8.76
CA LEU A 5 68.99 -36.69 7.60
C LEU A 5 70.03 -36.89 6.46
N PRO A 6 69.62 -36.69 5.18
CA PRO A 6 69.74 -35.34 4.58
C PRO A 6 68.58 -34.99 3.60
N LEU A 7 68.10 -33.75 3.58
CA LEU A 7 68.42 -32.63 2.67
C LEU A 7 67.64 -32.58 1.33
N ILE A 8 67.05 -31.39 1.13
CA ILE A 8 67.05 -30.54 -0.09
C ILE A 8 66.08 -30.95 -1.20
N ALA A 9 64.92 -30.27 -1.32
CA ALA A 9 64.67 -28.94 -1.94
C ALA A 9 64.45 -29.04 -3.47
N LEU A 10 63.65 -28.21 -4.14
CA LEU A 10 63.56 -26.75 -4.04
C LEU A 10 62.27 -26.25 -4.75
N THR A 11 61.54 -25.34 -4.08
CA THR A 11 60.91 -24.07 -4.57
C THR A 11 59.80 -24.10 -5.62
N CYS A 12 58.76 -23.26 -5.57
CA CYS A 12 58.63 -21.86 -5.13
C CYS A 12 57.26 -21.65 -4.42
N ALA A 13 57.23 -21.11 -3.20
CA ALA A 13 57.04 -19.68 -2.87
C ALA A 13 55.59 -19.18 -3.01
N GLY A 14 54.99 -18.78 -1.88
CA GLY A 14 53.70 -18.10 -1.86
C GLY A 14 53.03 -17.99 -0.49
N LEU A 15 53.78 -17.69 0.57
CA LEU A 15 53.22 -17.23 1.84
C LEU A 15 52.93 -15.73 1.76
N SER A 16 51.80 -15.35 2.37
CA SER A 16 51.43 -14.00 2.84
C SER A 16 51.33 -12.89 1.80
N LEU A 17 50.16 -12.28 1.69
CA LEU A 17 49.94 -10.88 2.12
C LEU A 17 48.45 -10.56 2.04
N GLN A 18 47.92 -10.15 3.20
CA GLN A 18 46.70 -9.38 3.31
C GLN A 18 46.88 -8.10 2.48
N ALA A 19 46.19 -8.01 1.35
CA ALA A 19 46.07 -6.77 0.60
C ALA A 19 44.73 -6.11 0.97
N CYS A 20 44.81 -5.23 1.98
CA CYS A 20 43.85 -4.16 2.16
C CYS A 20 43.75 -3.41 0.83
N TRP A 21 42.58 -3.45 0.19
CA TRP A 21 42.28 -2.54 -0.91
C TRP A 21 42.17 -1.13 -0.35
N VAL A 22 43.27 -0.38 -0.44
CA VAL A 22 43.25 1.08 -0.37
C VAL A 22 43.08 1.57 -1.80
N PRO A 23 42.00 2.30 -2.14
CA PRO A 23 41.99 3.04 -3.40
C PRO A 23 43.04 4.15 -3.30
N GLN A 24 44.16 4.00 -4.00
CA GLN A 24 45.03 5.13 -4.30
C GLN A 24 44.27 6.09 -5.19
N VAL A 25 43.90 7.24 -4.64
CA VAL A 25 43.47 8.40 -5.43
C VAL A 25 44.70 8.93 -6.15
N ILE A 26 44.84 8.60 -7.44
CA ILE A 26 45.75 9.33 -8.32
C ILE A 26 45.14 10.73 -8.50
N GLN A 27 45.64 11.71 -7.75
CA GLN A 27 45.35 13.10 -8.00
C GLN A 27 45.92 13.48 -9.37
N GLY A 28 45.05 13.87 -10.31
CA GLY A 28 45.48 14.59 -11.51
C GLY A 28 44.87 14.14 -12.84
N VAL A 29 44.17 13.00 -12.90
CA VAL A 29 43.39 12.62 -14.10
C VAL A 29 41.93 12.81 -13.76
N ARG A 30 41.31 13.91 -14.24
CA ARG A 30 39.85 13.95 -14.31
C ARG A 30 39.44 12.78 -15.21
N PRO A 31 38.66 11.81 -14.72
CA PRO A 31 37.97 10.94 -15.65
C PRO A 31 37.11 11.88 -16.49
N ASP A 32 37.28 11.87 -17.81
CA ASP A 32 36.21 12.36 -18.68
C ASP A 32 35.03 11.46 -18.36
N ILE A 33 34.16 11.98 -17.49
CA ILE A 33 32.85 11.42 -17.20
C ILE A 33 32.21 11.44 -18.58
N PHE A 34 32.16 10.27 -19.25
CA PHE A 34 31.28 10.10 -20.39
C PHE A 34 29.97 10.77 -19.99
N PRO A 35 29.42 11.71 -20.76
CA PRO A 35 28.08 12.16 -20.49
C PRO A 35 27.26 10.88 -20.50
N SER A 36 26.85 10.44 -19.31
CA SER A 36 25.76 9.50 -19.15
C SER A 36 24.53 10.32 -19.53
N ALA A 37 24.41 10.60 -20.83
CA ALA A 37 23.12 10.64 -21.45
C ALA A 37 22.58 9.23 -21.28
N ALA A 38 22.02 8.96 -20.08
CA ALA A 38 20.86 8.12 -20.01
C ALA A 38 19.99 8.56 -21.19
N PRO A 39 19.55 7.65 -22.07
CA PRO A 39 18.71 8.05 -23.19
C PRO A 39 17.65 8.97 -22.62
N GLU A 40 17.62 10.22 -23.09
CA GLU A 40 16.55 11.14 -22.74
C GLU A 40 15.27 10.36 -23.02
N ILE A 41 14.56 9.99 -21.96
CA ILE A 41 13.24 9.38 -22.09
C ILE A 41 12.46 10.48 -22.79
N SER A 42 12.24 10.32 -24.09
CA SER A 42 11.51 11.30 -24.87
C SER A 42 10.21 11.59 -24.12
N PRO A 43 9.91 12.86 -23.83
CA PRO A 43 8.64 13.21 -23.22
C PRO A 43 7.57 12.69 -24.17
N SER A 44 6.82 11.68 -23.71
CA SER A 44 5.66 11.10 -24.38
C SER A 44 5.81 11.05 -25.91
N ALA A 45 6.47 10.02 -26.45
CA ALA A 45 6.16 9.63 -27.83
C ALA A 45 4.63 9.57 -27.93
N ASN A 46 4.03 10.31 -28.87
CA ASN A 46 2.58 10.45 -29.04
C ASN A 46 1.92 9.07 -29.10
N ARG A 47 1.60 8.50 -27.94
CA ARG A 47 0.91 7.23 -27.81
C ARG A 47 -0.48 7.43 -28.37
N SER A 48 -0.96 6.44 -29.11
CA SER A 48 -2.31 6.47 -29.65
C SER A 48 -3.32 6.58 -28.50
N LEU A 49 -4.50 7.14 -28.81
CA LEU A 49 -5.60 7.19 -27.85
C LEU A 49 -5.94 5.79 -27.31
N GLU A 50 -5.88 4.77 -28.16
CA GLU A 50 -6.06 3.38 -27.78
C GLU A 50 -5.06 2.91 -26.72
N SER A 51 -3.76 3.20 -26.91
CA SER A 51 -2.76 2.85 -25.91
C SER A 51 -2.99 3.56 -24.57
N LYS A 52 -3.45 4.81 -24.60
CA LYS A 52 -3.79 5.57 -23.39
C LYS A 52 -5.01 4.99 -22.66
N GLN A 53 -6.01 4.57 -23.42
CA GLN A 53 -7.20 3.89 -22.91
C GLN A 53 -6.87 2.54 -22.25
N ILE A 54 -5.98 1.75 -22.87
CA ILE A 54 -5.50 0.48 -22.31
C ILE A 54 -4.66 0.74 -21.04
N ALA A 55 -3.85 1.79 -21.03
CA ALA A 55 -3.09 2.20 -19.85
C ALA A 55 -4.01 2.57 -18.68
N LEU A 56 -5.08 3.34 -18.93
CA LEU A 56 -6.10 3.65 -17.93
C LEU A 56 -6.75 2.37 -17.37
N ALA A 57 -7.15 1.44 -18.24
CA ALA A 57 -7.75 0.16 -17.81
C ALA A 57 -6.81 -0.66 -16.94
N THR A 58 -5.53 -0.73 -17.33
CA THR A 58 -4.49 -1.45 -16.59
C THR A 58 -4.25 -0.79 -15.23
N GLU A 59 -4.19 0.55 -15.18
CA GLU A 59 -4.05 1.28 -13.93
C GLU A 59 -5.24 1.04 -13.00
N MET A 60 -6.46 1.01 -13.52
CA MET A 60 -7.64 0.75 -12.69
C MET A 60 -7.58 -0.63 -12.01
N ILE A 61 -6.91 -1.62 -12.60
CA ILE A 61 -6.68 -2.91 -11.95
C ILE A 61 -5.71 -2.74 -10.77
N HIS A 62 -4.64 -1.97 -10.92
CA HIS A 62 -3.71 -1.65 -9.83
C HIS A 62 -4.40 -0.87 -8.70
N VAL A 63 -5.15 0.18 -9.03
CA VAL A 63 -5.91 0.99 -8.07
C VAL A 63 -6.95 0.14 -7.33
N ALA A 64 -7.64 -0.78 -8.01
CA ALA A 64 -8.60 -1.67 -7.38
C ALA A 64 -7.91 -2.62 -6.38
N ARG A 65 -6.72 -3.13 -6.68
CA ARG A 65 -5.93 -3.96 -5.76
C ARG A 65 -5.47 -3.17 -4.54
N SER A 66 -4.91 -1.97 -4.73
CA SER A 66 -4.52 -1.09 -3.62
C SER A 66 -5.73 -0.72 -2.75
N SER A 67 -6.89 -0.47 -3.36
CA SER A 67 -8.15 -0.22 -2.63
C SER A 67 -8.61 -1.47 -1.86
N GLY A 68 -8.43 -2.66 -2.42
CA GLY A 68 -8.67 -3.95 -1.77
C GLY A 68 -7.79 -4.18 -0.55
N GLN A 69 -6.52 -3.75 -0.59
CA GLN A 69 -5.62 -3.81 0.56
C GLN A 69 -6.09 -2.89 1.69
N LEU A 70 -6.57 -1.68 1.37
CA LEU A 70 -7.15 -0.78 2.37
C LEU A 70 -8.42 -1.34 3.02
N LEU A 71 -9.24 -2.06 2.26
CA LEU A 71 -10.38 -2.82 2.76
C LEU A 71 -9.94 -3.88 3.79
N VAL A 72 -8.92 -4.68 3.47
CA VAL A 72 -8.37 -5.69 4.39
C VAL A 72 -7.86 -5.04 5.66
N LEU A 73 -7.05 -3.98 5.52
CA LEU A 73 -6.50 -3.26 6.66
C LEU A 73 -7.59 -2.64 7.55
N SER A 74 -8.67 -2.11 6.97
CA SER A 74 -9.84 -1.67 7.72
C SER A 74 -10.45 -2.77 8.60
N THR A 75 -10.46 -4.00 8.08
CA THR A 75 -10.98 -5.18 8.77
C THR A 75 -10.08 -5.59 9.93
N GLU A 76 -8.76 -5.59 9.70
CA GLU A 76 -7.74 -5.83 10.72
C GLU A 76 -7.84 -4.80 11.86
N LEU A 77 -8.00 -3.52 11.52
CA LEU A 77 -8.20 -2.45 12.51
C LEU A 77 -9.48 -2.65 13.34
N ALA A 78 -10.57 -3.07 12.71
CA ALA A 78 -11.82 -3.36 13.43
C ALA A 78 -11.67 -4.57 14.37
N SER A 79 -11.01 -5.64 13.93
CA SER A 79 -10.69 -6.80 14.77
C SER A 79 -9.81 -6.40 15.95
N HIS A 80 -8.77 -5.61 15.69
CA HIS A 80 -7.84 -5.11 16.71
C HIS A 80 -8.55 -4.23 17.75
N ARG A 81 -9.46 -3.35 17.29
CA ARG A 81 -10.31 -2.53 18.15
C ARG A 81 -11.17 -3.38 19.08
N GLN A 82 -11.71 -4.50 18.59
CA GLN A 82 -12.50 -5.45 19.39
C GLN A 82 -11.66 -6.19 20.43
N ASN A 83 -10.48 -6.65 20.01
CA ASN A 83 -9.54 -7.33 20.87
C ASN A 83 -9.07 -6.45 22.03
N LEU A 84 -8.89 -5.15 21.77
CA LEU A 84 -8.59 -4.18 22.81
C LEU A 84 -9.72 -4.04 23.83
N GLU A 85 -10.99 -3.98 23.42
CA GLU A 85 -12.11 -4.00 24.38
C GLU A 85 -12.14 -5.28 25.20
N ASN A 86 -11.92 -6.44 24.55
CA ASN A 86 -11.85 -7.71 25.24
C ASN A 86 -10.71 -7.76 26.26
N HIS A 87 -9.58 -7.14 25.95
CA HIS A 87 -8.48 -7.00 26.88
C HIS A 87 -8.85 -6.10 28.07
N LEU A 88 -9.43 -4.93 27.81
CA LEU A 88 -9.84 -3.99 28.86
C LEU A 88 -10.91 -4.58 29.79
N TYR A 89 -11.78 -5.45 29.28
CA TYR A 89 -12.86 -6.07 30.05
C TYR A 89 -12.45 -7.39 30.72
N TYR A 90 -11.78 -8.30 30.01
CA TYR A 90 -11.45 -9.66 30.48
C TYR A 90 -9.96 -9.90 30.73
N THR A 91 -9.08 -8.92 30.49
CA THR A 91 -7.60 -9.08 30.54
C THR A 91 -7.09 -10.16 29.57
N VAL A 92 -7.84 -10.45 28.49
CA VAL A 92 -7.42 -11.39 27.46
C VAL A 92 -6.44 -10.72 26.51
N LYS A 93 -5.24 -11.28 26.34
CA LYS A 93 -4.28 -10.84 25.34
C LYS A 93 -4.44 -11.70 24.09
N ASN A 94 -5.21 -11.22 23.13
CA ASN A 94 -5.24 -11.79 21.79
C ASN A 94 -5.30 -10.64 20.80
N ALA A 95 -4.16 -10.25 20.24
CA ALA A 95 -4.05 -9.15 19.28
C ALA A 95 -3.73 -9.72 17.91
N GLY A 96 -4.26 -9.12 16.85
CA GLY A 96 -3.60 -9.23 15.55
C GLY A 96 -2.21 -8.58 15.62
N ASP A 97 -1.29 -8.99 14.74
CA ASP A 97 0.04 -8.38 14.67
C ASP A 97 0.01 -7.12 13.79
N LEU A 98 0.06 -5.95 14.42
CA LEU A 98 0.23 -4.66 13.76
C LEU A 98 1.56 -3.99 14.16
N SER A 99 2.57 -4.80 14.53
CA SER A 99 3.90 -4.32 14.98
C SER A 99 4.69 -3.54 13.93
N GLN A 100 4.30 -3.64 12.66
CA GLN A 100 4.92 -2.90 11.55
C GLN A 100 4.46 -1.44 11.45
N TRP A 101 3.54 -1.01 12.31
CA TRP A 101 3.05 0.35 12.39
C TRP A 101 3.82 1.14 13.46
N TYR A 102 4.28 2.33 13.09
CA TYR A 102 4.99 3.24 13.97
C TYR A 102 4.10 4.44 14.33
N PHE A 103 3.92 4.73 15.62
CA PHE A 103 3.21 5.90 16.09
C PHE A 103 4.16 7.10 16.23
N ASP A 104 3.88 8.19 15.49
CA ASP A 104 4.73 9.39 15.49
C ASP A 104 4.35 10.44 16.55
N GLY A 105 3.37 10.12 17.41
CA GLY A 105 2.80 11.03 18.39
C GLY A 105 1.43 11.62 17.98
N SER A 106 1.08 11.53 16.69
CA SER A 106 -0.18 12.05 16.14
C SER A 106 -0.94 11.01 15.30
N GLN A 107 -0.23 10.18 14.55
CA GLN A 107 -0.78 9.18 13.65
C GLN A 107 0.14 7.95 13.59
N TYR A 108 -0.39 6.84 13.08
CA TYR A 108 0.42 5.68 12.77
C TYR A 108 0.86 5.72 11.33
N THR A 109 2.08 5.25 11.07
CA THR A 109 2.65 5.17 9.74
C THR A 109 3.19 3.76 9.50
N HIS A 110 3.01 3.27 8.28
CA HIS A 110 3.55 1.99 7.83
C HIS A 110 4.06 2.14 6.41
N TYR A 111 5.22 1.55 6.12
CA TYR A 111 5.79 1.53 4.78
C TYR A 111 5.87 0.08 4.26
N ASP A 112 5.09 -0.19 3.22
CA ASP A 112 5.12 -1.46 2.51
C ASP A 112 6.17 -1.38 1.40
N THR A 113 7.33 -1.97 1.67
CA THR A 113 8.44 -2.05 0.72
C THR A 113 8.11 -2.87 -0.53
N ARG A 114 7.15 -3.80 -0.48
CA ARG A 114 6.78 -4.64 -1.63
C ARG A 114 6.02 -3.84 -2.68
N ASN A 115 5.11 -2.98 -2.22
CA ASN A 115 4.26 -2.17 -3.08
C ASN A 115 4.75 -0.72 -3.25
N GLY A 116 5.82 -0.33 -2.55
CA GLY A 116 6.30 1.05 -2.52
C GLY A 116 5.26 2.02 -1.94
N ALA A 117 4.43 1.52 -1.02
CA ALA A 117 3.26 2.21 -0.51
C ALA A 117 3.50 2.69 0.93
N ARG A 118 3.13 3.95 1.20
CA ARG A 118 3.08 4.51 2.54
C ARG A 118 1.63 4.60 2.99
N TYR A 119 1.35 3.99 4.13
CA TYR A 119 0.06 4.05 4.80
C TYR A 119 0.16 4.97 6.00
N THR A 120 -0.88 5.78 6.20
CA THR A 120 -1.06 6.54 7.44
C THR A 120 -2.43 6.26 8.03
N LEU A 121 -2.50 6.13 9.35
CA LEU A 121 -3.74 5.94 10.10
C LEU A 121 -3.84 7.02 11.17
N ALA A 122 -4.84 7.89 11.03
CA ALA A 122 -5.17 8.90 12.02
C ALA A 122 -6.48 8.52 12.70
N LEU A 123 -6.49 8.52 14.03
CA LEU A 123 -7.71 8.38 14.80
C LEU A 123 -8.40 9.74 14.88
N ARG A 124 -9.73 9.74 14.88
CA ARG A 124 -10.52 10.96 14.96
C ARG A 124 -11.60 10.82 16.03
N ASP A 125 -11.84 11.93 16.72
CA ASP A 125 -12.95 12.01 17.65
C ASP A 125 -14.31 12.20 16.91
N ARG A 126 -15.40 12.26 17.68
CA ARG A 126 -16.75 12.49 17.15
C ARG A 126 -16.89 13.78 16.33
N SER A 127 -16.10 14.81 16.67
CA SER A 127 -16.06 16.09 15.96
C SER A 127 -15.17 16.07 14.71
N GLY A 128 -14.46 14.96 14.47
CA GLY A 128 -13.53 14.78 13.36
C GLY A 128 -12.13 15.28 13.65
N GLN A 129 -11.83 15.74 14.87
CA GLN A 129 -10.50 16.21 15.23
C GLN A 129 -9.54 15.04 15.42
N PRO A 130 -8.26 15.18 15.04
CA PRO A 130 -7.24 14.17 15.28
C PRO A 130 -7.15 13.78 16.76
N TYR A 131 -7.01 12.49 17.03
CA TYR A 131 -6.76 11.94 18.35
C TYR A 131 -5.40 11.22 18.38
N PRO A 132 -4.57 11.43 19.42
CA PRO A 132 -4.80 12.27 20.60
C PRO A 132 -4.63 13.79 20.33
N ALA A 133 -5.26 14.63 21.14
CA ALA A 133 -4.76 15.99 21.35
C ALA A 133 -3.42 15.88 22.12
N GLU A 134 -2.45 16.73 21.78
CA GLU A 134 -1.05 16.67 22.25
C GLU A 134 -0.84 16.05 23.64
N GLY A 135 0.01 15.00 23.72
CA GLY A 135 0.46 14.41 24.98
C GLY A 135 -0.47 13.36 25.62
N GLN A 136 -1.59 12.99 25.00
CA GLN A 136 -2.54 12.00 25.54
C GLN A 136 -2.74 10.76 24.65
N GLY A 137 -1.71 10.35 23.90
CA GLY A 137 -1.77 9.21 23.00
C GLY A 137 -2.10 7.90 23.70
N PHE A 138 -3.15 7.25 23.23
CA PHE A 138 -3.36 5.82 23.47
C PHE A 138 -2.80 5.07 22.27
N ASP A 139 -1.73 4.31 22.47
CA ASP A 139 -1.17 3.45 21.43
C ASP A 139 -2.08 2.22 21.25
N LEU A 140 -2.96 2.30 20.26
CA LEU A 140 -3.88 1.24 19.88
C LEU A 140 -3.17 0.05 19.28
N LEU A 141 -2.18 0.30 18.41
CA LEU A 141 -1.55 -0.76 17.63
C LEU A 141 -0.47 -1.47 18.46
N GLY A 142 0.15 -0.75 19.38
CA GLY A 142 1.14 -1.27 20.32
C GLY A 142 0.56 -1.99 21.53
N PHE A 143 -0.75 -2.29 21.64
CA PHE A 143 -1.26 -2.98 22.84
C PHE A 143 -0.54 -4.33 23.13
N GLY A 144 -0.01 -4.98 22.10
CA GLY A 144 0.83 -6.18 22.23
C GLY A 144 2.23 -5.94 22.83
N SER A 145 2.74 -4.70 22.82
CA SER A 145 4.04 -4.32 23.39
C SER A 145 3.97 -4.02 24.89
N TYR A 146 2.77 -3.88 25.45
CA TYR A 146 2.60 -3.73 26.89
C TYR A 146 2.86 -5.09 27.54
N GLY A 147 3.88 -5.12 28.41
CA GLY A 147 4.35 -6.29 29.14
C GLY A 147 3.26 -7.02 29.94
N PRO A 148 3.58 -8.08 30.70
CA PRO A 148 2.58 -8.92 31.36
C PRO A 148 1.68 -8.20 32.37
N GLU A 149 2.04 -6.98 32.77
CA GLU A 149 1.23 -6.15 33.65
C GLU A 149 -0.13 -5.80 33.01
N PRO A 150 -1.20 -5.67 33.81
CA PRO A 150 -2.46 -5.12 33.33
C PRO A 150 -2.17 -3.76 32.70
N LEU A 151 -2.73 -3.48 31.51
CA LEU A 151 -2.72 -2.11 31.02
C LEU A 151 -3.22 -1.21 32.15
N PRO A 152 -2.60 -0.04 32.40
CA PRO A 152 -3.24 0.95 33.27
C PRO A 152 -4.67 1.07 32.77
N ALA A 153 -5.67 1.13 33.67
CA ALA A 153 -7.11 1.09 33.36
C ALA A 153 -7.62 2.31 32.57
N ARG A 154 -6.80 2.81 31.65
CA ARG A 154 -7.10 3.70 30.55
C ARG A 154 -8.05 2.93 29.64
N ARG A 155 -9.33 3.22 29.79
CA ARG A 155 -10.33 2.83 28.79
C ARG A 155 -9.93 3.41 27.46
N PHE A 156 -10.25 2.70 26.37
CA PHE A 156 -10.21 3.29 25.06
C PHE A 156 -11.04 4.59 25.08
N PRO A 157 -10.57 5.69 24.48
CA PRO A 157 -11.26 6.97 24.54
C PRO A 157 -12.66 6.88 23.92
N GLU A 158 -13.72 7.12 24.72
CA GLU A 158 -15.12 7.06 24.26
C GLU A 158 -15.46 8.08 23.15
N SER A 159 -14.59 9.08 22.99
CA SER A 159 -14.69 10.09 21.94
C SER A 159 -14.19 9.59 20.58
N VAL A 160 -13.38 8.54 20.51
CA VAL A 160 -12.81 8.04 19.25
C VAL A 160 -13.73 6.98 18.66
N ASN A 161 -14.43 7.33 17.58
CA ASN A 161 -15.29 6.41 16.85
C ASN A 161 -15.02 6.46 15.34
N ARG A 162 -14.02 7.22 14.92
CA ARG A 162 -13.66 7.42 13.52
C ARG A 162 -12.17 7.21 13.34
N TYR A 163 -11.80 6.77 12.16
CA TYR A 163 -10.42 6.79 11.71
C TYR A 163 -10.34 7.20 10.25
N GLN A 164 -9.19 7.72 9.88
CA GLN A 164 -8.83 8.01 8.51
C GLN A 164 -7.60 7.20 8.15
N LEU A 165 -7.75 6.37 7.14
CA LEU A 165 -6.69 5.57 6.54
C LEU A 165 -6.30 6.20 5.21
N SER A 166 -5.03 6.56 5.05
CA SER A 166 -4.52 7.17 3.82
C SER A 166 -3.45 6.28 3.22
N LEU A 167 -3.49 6.11 1.90
CA LEU A 167 -2.49 5.48 1.07
C LEU A 167 -1.82 6.55 0.22
N GLN A 168 -0.50 6.54 0.21
CA GLN A 168 0.32 7.27 -0.75
C GLN A 168 1.25 6.27 -1.42
N GLN A 169 1.13 6.12 -2.73
CA GLN A 169 1.94 5.18 -3.51
C GLN A 169 2.55 5.90 -4.70
N SER A 170 3.87 5.80 -4.84
CA SER A 170 4.59 6.31 -6.01
C SER A 170 4.84 5.18 -7.00
N GLY A 171 4.30 5.29 -8.20
CA GLY A 171 4.58 4.38 -9.31
C GLY A 171 5.95 4.67 -9.90
N ILE A 172 6.89 3.75 -9.72
CA ILE A 172 8.14 3.70 -10.47
C ILE A 172 7.85 2.86 -11.72
N PRO A 173 8.24 3.29 -12.95
CA PRO A 173 9.17 4.39 -13.28
C PRO A 173 8.55 5.76 -13.57
N PHE A 174 7.23 5.92 -13.57
CA PHE A 174 6.57 7.07 -14.19
C PHE A 174 6.29 8.26 -13.28
N SER A 175 6.76 8.26 -12.03
CA SER A 175 6.46 9.30 -11.03
C SER A 175 4.96 9.52 -10.79
N SER A 176 4.11 8.57 -11.20
CA SER A 176 2.69 8.61 -10.90
C SER A 176 2.49 8.52 -9.39
N GLN A 177 1.56 9.30 -8.86
CA GLN A 177 1.30 9.35 -7.42
C GLN A 177 -0.17 9.04 -7.17
N LEU A 178 -0.44 7.86 -6.63
CA LEU A 178 -1.76 7.50 -6.13
C LEU A 178 -1.89 7.96 -4.68
N ASN A 179 -2.88 8.79 -4.42
CA ASN A 179 -3.32 9.17 -3.09
C ASN A 179 -4.76 8.70 -2.90
N LEU A 180 -5.02 7.88 -1.88
CA LEU A 180 -6.36 7.41 -1.56
C LEU A 180 -6.62 7.56 -0.07
N VAL A 181 -7.73 8.18 0.30
CA VAL A 181 -8.12 8.40 1.69
C VAL A 181 -9.46 7.74 1.94
N LEU A 182 -9.49 6.80 2.88
CA LEU A 182 -10.69 6.15 3.38
C LEU A 182 -10.96 6.59 4.82
N GLN A 183 -12.23 6.82 5.13
CA GLN A 183 -12.73 7.07 6.47
C GLN A 183 -13.56 5.88 6.90
N GLY A 184 -13.32 5.40 8.12
CA GLY A 184 -14.11 4.36 8.74
C GLY A 184 -14.76 4.83 10.03
N GLU A 185 -15.98 4.36 10.27
CA GLU A 185 -16.74 4.65 11.49
C GLU A 185 -17.00 3.36 12.28
N TRP A 186 -16.46 3.32 13.50
CA TRP A 186 -16.75 2.27 14.47
C TRP A 186 -18.02 2.60 15.25
N PRO A 187 -18.79 1.58 15.69
CA PRO A 187 -19.88 1.83 16.62
C PRO A 187 -19.32 2.34 17.96
N THR A 188 -20.11 3.16 18.65
CA THR A 188 -19.74 3.70 19.97
C THR A 188 -19.60 2.60 21.02
N GLN A 189 -20.32 1.49 20.84
CA GLN A 189 -20.22 0.29 21.67
C GLN A 189 -19.67 -0.84 20.82
N ILE A 190 -18.46 -1.28 21.15
CA ILE A 190 -17.82 -2.41 20.50
C ILE A 190 -18.27 -3.69 21.23
N PRO A 191 -18.88 -4.66 20.52
CA PRO A 191 -19.33 -5.89 21.16
C PRO A 191 -18.14 -6.76 21.57
N LEU A 192 -18.21 -7.36 22.76
CA LEU A 192 -17.16 -8.24 23.28
C LEU A 192 -17.13 -9.62 22.57
N ARG A 193 -18.21 -9.99 21.87
CA ARG A 193 -18.36 -11.25 21.13
C ARG A 193 -19.06 -11.00 19.79
N GLY A 194 -18.80 -11.85 18.80
CA GLY A 194 -19.33 -11.70 17.44
C GLY A 194 -18.54 -10.69 16.63
N GLY A 195 -19.10 -10.21 15.52
CA GLY A 195 -18.51 -9.15 14.70
C GLY A 195 -19.24 -7.81 14.85
N PHE A 196 -18.58 -6.72 14.49
CA PHE A 196 -19.26 -5.45 14.21
C PHE A 196 -18.88 -4.93 12.84
N GLN A 197 -19.79 -4.16 12.24
CA GLN A 197 -19.61 -3.59 10.92
C GLN A 197 -18.98 -2.20 11.01
N THR A 198 -18.03 -1.94 10.12
CA THR A 198 -17.46 -0.62 9.86
C THR A 198 -17.87 -0.17 8.46
N ARG A 199 -18.51 1.00 8.38
CA ARG A 199 -18.80 1.65 7.11
C ARG A 199 -17.58 2.44 6.65
N LEU A 200 -17.31 2.36 5.35
CA LEU A 200 -16.15 3.00 4.73
C LEU A 200 -16.61 3.91 3.61
N SER A 201 -16.06 5.12 3.58
CA SER A 201 -16.21 6.05 2.47
C SER A 201 -14.89 6.73 2.20
N GLY A 202 -14.64 7.15 0.97
CA GLY A 202 -13.36 7.74 0.65
C GLY A 202 -13.26 8.30 -0.74
N GLN A 203 -12.14 8.98 -0.97
CA GLN A 203 -11.82 9.59 -2.24
C GLN A 203 -10.31 9.53 -2.46
N GLY A 204 -9.93 9.53 -3.73
CA GLY A 204 -8.54 9.50 -4.11
C GLY A 204 -8.30 10.23 -5.42
N GLN A 205 -7.03 10.45 -5.69
CA GLN A 205 -6.56 11.00 -6.94
C GLN A 205 -5.25 10.31 -7.32
N GLN A 206 -5.07 10.08 -8.61
CA GLN A 206 -3.79 9.78 -9.19
C GLN A 206 -3.36 10.88 -10.15
N THR A 207 -2.16 11.40 -9.89
CA THR A 207 -1.54 12.47 -10.66
C THR A 207 -0.28 11.98 -11.36
N ASN A 208 0.23 12.78 -12.29
CA ASN A 208 1.50 12.57 -13.00
C ASN A 208 1.57 11.25 -13.78
N HIS A 209 0.43 10.67 -14.18
CA HIS A 209 0.44 9.53 -15.08
C HIS A 209 0.74 10.00 -16.52
N PRO A 210 1.65 9.34 -17.27
CA PRO A 210 2.07 9.79 -18.60
C PRO A 210 0.96 9.73 -19.66
N ASP A 211 -0.02 8.85 -19.47
CA ASP A 211 -1.06 8.57 -20.47
C ASP A 211 -2.41 9.27 -20.21
N PHE A 212 -2.64 9.80 -19.01
CA PHE A 212 -3.91 10.45 -18.65
C PHE A 212 -3.72 11.50 -17.55
N GLN A 213 -4.57 12.52 -17.58
CA GLN A 213 -4.59 13.59 -16.59
C GLN A 213 -5.61 13.26 -15.49
N ASP A 214 -5.23 13.58 -14.24
CA ASP A 214 -6.07 13.58 -13.04
C ASP A 214 -7.15 12.49 -13.00
N LEU A 215 -6.73 11.28 -12.64
CA LEU A 215 -7.65 10.20 -12.30
C LEU A 215 -8.22 10.48 -10.91
N THR A 216 -9.53 10.68 -10.83
CA THR A 216 -10.27 10.87 -9.58
C THR A 216 -10.99 9.59 -9.20
N LEU A 217 -11.03 9.29 -7.90
CA LEU A 217 -11.56 8.05 -7.34
C LEU A 217 -12.59 8.35 -6.26
N GLN A 218 -13.66 7.57 -6.23
CA GLN A 218 -14.61 7.54 -5.13
C GLN A 218 -14.78 6.11 -4.65
N PHE A 219 -14.77 5.95 -3.33
CA PHE A 219 -14.81 4.66 -2.68
C PHE A 219 -15.95 4.62 -1.67
N ASN A 220 -16.71 3.54 -1.67
CA ASN A 220 -17.64 3.19 -0.60
C ASN A 220 -17.51 1.71 -0.27
N GLY A 221 -17.61 1.33 1.00
CA GLY A 221 -17.46 -0.07 1.38
C GLY A 221 -17.94 -0.40 2.77
N LEU A 222 -17.89 -1.69 3.05
CA LEU A 222 -18.25 -2.31 4.32
C LEU A 222 -17.18 -3.35 4.68
N SER A 223 -16.79 -3.35 5.95
CA SER A 223 -15.94 -4.40 6.54
C SER A 223 -16.55 -4.87 7.86
N GLN A 224 -16.40 -6.15 8.19
CA GLN A 224 -16.78 -6.69 9.50
C GLN A 224 -15.56 -7.14 10.31
N SER A 225 -15.53 -6.86 11.62
CA SER A 225 -14.37 -7.17 12.48
C SER A 225 -13.99 -8.66 12.55
N ASP A 226 -14.90 -9.57 12.18
CA ASP A 226 -14.68 -11.01 12.10
C ASP A 226 -14.28 -11.50 10.71
N GLN A 227 -14.03 -10.58 9.78
CA GLN A 227 -13.66 -10.84 8.38
C GLN A 227 -14.73 -11.57 7.55
N SER A 228 -15.94 -11.76 8.09
CA SER A 228 -17.02 -12.49 7.39
C SER A 228 -17.56 -11.73 6.18
N GLN A 229 -17.40 -10.40 6.15
CA GLN A 229 -17.84 -9.55 5.06
C GLN A 229 -16.80 -8.48 4.74
N LEU A 230 -16.39 -8.47 3.46
CA LEU A 230 -15.50 -7.48 2.88
C LEU A 230 -15.99 -7.11 1.48
N SER A 231 -16.61 -5.95 1.35
CA SER A 231 -17.17 -5.49 0.08
C SER A 231 -16.97 -4.00 -0.11
N GLY A 232 -16.43 -3.60 -1.26
CA GLY A 232 -16.30 -2.21 -1.67
C GLY A 232 -16.88 -1.94 -3.05
N GLN A 233 -17.00 -0.67 -3.35
CA GLN A 233 -17.35 -0.11 -4.63
C GLN A 233 -16.34 0.97 -4.93
N LEU A 234 -15.77 0.93 -6.14
CA LEU A 234 -14.81 1.89 -6.63
C LEU A 234 -15.37 2.50 -7.92
N ALA A 235 -15.60 3.81 -7.89
CA ALA A 235 -15.90 4.61 -9.06
C ALA A 235 -14.69 5.46 -9.42
N PHE A 236 -14.53 5.76 -10.70
CA PHE A 236 -13.45 6.61 -11.17
C PHE A 236 -13.87 7.49 -12.35
N SER A 237 -13.13 8.59 -12.51
CA SER A 237 -13.21 9.50 -13.65
C SER A 237 -11.80 9.97 -14.00
N ALA A 238 -11.41 9.85 -15.26
CA ALA A 238 -10.11 10.28 -15.79
C ALA A 238 -10.28 11.14 -17.04
N ASN A 239 -9.33 12.05 -17.28
CA ASN A 239 -9.29 12.86 -18.50
C ASN A 239 -8.17 12.37 -19.43
N ILE A 240 -8.52 12.03 -20.67
CA ILE A 240 -7.56 11.73 -21.75
C ILE A 240 -7.87 12.65 -22.92
N GLU A 241 -6.91 13.52 -23.27
CA GLU A 241 -7.01 14.42 -24.43
C GLU A 241 -8.30 15.27 -24.45
N GLY A 242 -8.74 15.74 -23.28
CA GLY A 242 -9.93 16.59 -23.15
C GLY A 242 -11.26 15.82 -23.10
N LYS A 243 -11.21 14.48 -23.11
CA LYS A 243 -12.38 13.60 -23.00
C LYS A 243 -12.40 12.94 -21.62
N VAL A 244 -13.59 12.84 -21.03
CA VAL A 244 -13.79 12.20 -19.72
C VAL A 244 -14.17 10.74 -19.90
N TYR A 245 -13.49 9.87 -19.17
CA TYR A 245 -13.68 8.43 -19.13
C TYR A 245 -14.01 8.00 -17.72
N ASN A 246 -15.08 7.24 -17.56
CA ASN A 246 -15.58 6.82 -16.27
C ASN A 246 -15.68 5.31 -16.17
N GLY A 247 -15.80 4.81 -14.95
CA GLY A 247 -16.20 3.43 -14.71
C GLY A 247 -16.51 3.18 -13.25
N PHE A 248 -17.08 2.00 -13.02
CA PHE A 248 -17.55 1.57 -11.72
C PHE A 248 -17.39 0.06 -11.56
N GLY A 249 -16.88 -0.37 -10.41
CA GLY A 249 -16.74 -1.79 -10.10
C GLY A 249 -16.93 -2.09 -8.61
N GLN A 250 -17.40 -3.29 -8.33
CA GLN A 250 -17.38 -3.88 -7.00
C GLN A 250 -16.00 -4.50 -6.75
N ILE A 251 -15.47 -4.34 -5.53
CA ILE A 251 -14.14 -4.83 -5.17
C ILE A 251 -14.16 -5.62 -3.86
N ASN A 252 -13.18 -6.52 -3.71
CA ASN A 252 -12.82 -7.19 -2.46
C ASN A 252 -11.30 -7.08 -2.21
N ALA A 253 -10.77 -7.89 -1.29
CA ALA A 253 -9.33 -7.98 -1.01
C ALA A 253 -8.45 -8.19 -2.25
N GLY A 254 -8.97 -8.86 -3.28
CA GLY A 254 -8.24 -9.16 -4.51
C GLY A 254 -8.37 -8.10 -5.60
N GLY A 255 -9.20 -7.07 -5.44
CA GLY A 255 -9.53 -6.10 -6.50
C GLY A 255 -10.94 -6.30 -7.06
N PHE A 256 -11.15 -5.99 -8.35
CA PHE A 256 -12.48 -6.08 -8.97
C PHE A 256 -13.07 -7.50 -8.91
N LEU A 257 -14.37 -7.56 -8.60
CA LEU A 257 -15.18 -8.78 -8.49
C LEU A 257 -16.01 -9.03 -9.75
N ASN A 258 -16.52 -7.95 -10.34
CA ASN A 258 -17.39 -7.98 -11.51
C ASN A 258 -16.64 -7.48 -12.74
N THR A 259 -17.26 -7.67 -13.91
CA THR A 259 -16.84 -6.97 -15.12
C THR A 259 -17.02 -5.46 -14.91
N VAL A 260 -15.95 -4.71 -15.14
CA VAL A 260 -15.97 -3.25 -15.08
C VAL A 260 -16.05 -2.71 -16.49
N HIS A 261 -17.09 -1.94 -16.76
CA HIS A 261 -17.23 -1.23 -18.03
C HIS A 261 -16.53 0.12 -17.92
N LEU A 262 -15.60 0.37 -18.84
CA LEU A 262 -15.00 1.67 -19.03
C LEU A 262 -15.79 2.39 -20.09
N GLU A 263 -16.33 3.55 -19.74
CA GLU A 263 -17.29 4.28 -20.55
C GLU A 263 -16.80 5.69 -20.91
N GLN A 264 -17.13 6.11 -22.12
CA GLN A 264 -17.01 7.49 -22.56
C GLN A 264 -18.38 7.94 -23.07
N ASN A 265 -18.96 8.98 -22.45
CA ASN A 265 -20.32 9.46 -22.80
C ASN A 265 -21.39 8.34 -22.79
N GLY A 266 -21.29 7.39 -21.86
CA GLY A 266 -22.23 6.26 -21.72
C GLY A 266 -22.00 5.11 -22.73
N ILE A 267 -20.95 5.18 -23.55
CA ILE A 267 -20.57 4.11 -24.48
C ILE A 267 -19.38 3.35 -23.90
N THR A 268 -19.52 2.05 -23.71
CA THR A 268 -18.41 1.17 -23.30
C THR A 268 -17.36 1.08 -24.41
N PHE A 269 -16.09 1.35 -24.10
CA PHE A 269 -14.97 1.21 -25.04
C PHE A 269 -13.97 0.13 -24.62
N LEU A 270 -13.90 -0.19 -23.33
CA LEU A 270 -13.12 -1.30 -22.78
C LEU A 270 -13.88 -1.97 -21.65
N GLN A 271 -13.55 -3.23 -21.39
CA GLN A 271 -14.02 -3.97 -20.23
C GLN A 271 -12.83 -4.54 -19.46
N ILE A 272 -12.87 -4.50 -18.13
CA ILE A 272 -11.95 -5.25 -17.29
C ILE A 272 -12.70 -6.47 -16.79
N VAL A 273 -12.16 -7.66 -17.09
CA VAL A 273 -12.73 -8.94 -16.68
C VAL A 273 -11.71 -9.69 -15.84
N ARG A 274 -12.17 -10.28 -14.73
CA ARG A 274 -11.33 -11.13 -13.89
C ARG A 274 -11.55 -12.60 -14.23
N GLU A 275 -10.46 -13.29 -14.54
CA GLU A 275 -10.39 -14.74 -14.71
C GLU A 275 -9.52 -15.32 -13.59
N SER A 276 -10.14 -15.80 -12.50
CA SER A 276 -9.43 -16.34 -11.34
C SER A 276 -8.45 -15.33 -10.70
N ASP A 277 -7.15 -15.43 -11.01
CA ASP A 277 -6.04 -14.61 -10.54
C ASP A 277 -5.49 -13.65 -11.61
N ARG A 278 -6.06 -13.67 -12.82
CA ARG A 278 -5.69 -12.78 -13.93
C ARG A 278 -6.81 -11.77 -14.18
N TRP A 279 -6.44 -10.57 -14.61
CA TRP A 279 -7.34 -9.58 -15.17
C TRP A 279 -7.02 -9.33 -16.62
N ASP A 280 -8.04 -9.39 -17.47
CA ASP A 280 -7.96 -9.10 -18.88
C ASP A 280 -8.71 -7.81 -19.19
N VAL A 281 -8.10 -7.00 -20.06
CA VAL A 281 -8.72 -5.83 -20.66
C VAL A 281 -9.23 -6.25 -22.03
N LEU A 282 -10.54 -6.18 -22.22
CA LEU A 282 -11.21 -6.55 -23.45
C LEU A 282 -11.65 -5.32 -24.24
N ARG A 283 -11.49 -5.39 -25.56
CA ARG A 283 -12.08 -4.49 -26.54
C ARG A 283 -12.88 -5.34 -27.52
N GLU A 284 -14.18 -5.08 -27.64
CA GLU A 284 -15.05 -5.83 -28.58
C GLU A 284 -14.94 -7.37 -28.40
N GLY A 285 -14.73 -7.82 -27.16
CA GLY A 285 -14.57 -9.24 -26.82
C GLY A 285 -13.16 -9.81 -27.05
N GLN A 286 -12.20 -9.02 -27.53
CA GLN A 286 -10.80 -9.43 -27.72
C GLN A 286 -9.91 -8.92 -26.59
N VAL A 287 -8.99 -9.77 -26.12
CA VAL A 287 -8.00 -9.39 -25.11
C VAL A 287 -6.96 -8.45 -25.73
N VAL A 288 -6.86 -7.23 -25.19
CA VAL A 288 -5.88 -6.21 -25.63
C VAL A 288 -4.78 -5.97 -24.59
N ALA A 289 -4.99 -6.36 -23.33
CA ALA A 289 -3.97 -6.40 -22.29
C ALA A 289 -4.36 -7.41 -21.20
N SER A 290 -3.36 -7.91 -20.47
CA SER A 290 -3.56 -8.81 -19.33
C SER A 290 -2.58 -8.48 -18.21
N THR A 291 -3.04 -8.61 -16.96
CA THR A 291 -2.23 -8.40 -15.76
C THR A 291 -2.58 -9.44 -14.68
N ARG A 292 -1.67 -9.68 -13.74
CA ARG A 292 -1.81 -10.61 -12.60
C ARG A 292 -1.55 -9.88 -11.29
#